data_AF-A0A3P6TK80-F1
#
_entry.id   AF-A0A3P6TK80-F1
#
_cell.length_a   1.000
_cell.length_b   1.000
_cell.length_c   1.000
_cell.angle_alpha   90.00
_cell.angle_beta   90.00
_cell.angle_gamma   90.00
#
_symmetry.space_group_name_H-M   'P 1'
#
loop_
_entity.id
_entity.type
_entity.pdbx_description
1 polymer ?
#
loop_
_entity_poly.entity_id
_entity_poly.type
_entity_poly.pdbx_seq_one_letter_code
_entity_poly.pdbx_strand_id
1 'polypeptide(L)'
;MIIDGYSVLFLFTIGVLITIILAIFVQRQIFRMRDNSVRREANIIVGAGLSKRKKEELDRGIEIVRQFQLLRAPKFTEIGTIAEHANAPYINRMIAMDELREIERQLEFINGDLGRIAGESMYAYLSRIRQIALPSLSEQLCERIGLLAEHCSPLVKQS
;
A
#
# COMPACT_ATOMS: atom_id res chain seq x y z
N MET A 1 -53.43 -27.14 2.25
CA MET A 1 -52.16 -26.43 2.49
C MET A 1 -52.51 -24.97 2.72
N ILE A 2 -52.45 -24.51 3.96
CA ILE A 2 -52.87 -23.17 4.37
C ILE A 2 -51.73 -22.22 3.96
N ILE A 3 -51.88 -21.58 2.80
CA ILE A 3 -51.05 -20.43 2.47
C ILE A 3 -51.68 -19.26 3.23
N ASP A 4 -51.26 -19.10 4.48
CA ASP A 4 -51.70 -18.00 5.32
C ASP A 4 -51.08 -16.70 4.79
N GLY A 5 -51.84 -15.60 4.76
CA GLY A 5 -51.38 -14.33 4.19
C GLY A 5 -50.08 -13.81 4.82
N TYR A 6 -49.84 -14.18 6.08
CA TYR A 6 -48.60 -13.92 6.81
C TYR A 6 -47.39 -14.64 6.23
N SER A 7 -47.54 -15.88 5.76
CA SER A 7 -46.46 -16.64 5.13
C SER A 7 -46.04 -16.02 3.78
N VAL A 8 -47.01 -15.48 3.03
CA VAL A 8 -46.73 -14.77 1.76
C VAL A 8 -46.00 -13.46 2.02
N LEU A 9 -46.46 -12.67 3.01
CA LEU A 9 -45.79 -11.45 3.45
C LEU A 9 -44.36 -11.71 3.92
N PHE A 10 -44.14 -12.77 4.69
CA PHE A 10 -42.82 -13.12 5.21
C PHE A 10 -41.83 -13.54 4.11
N LEU A 11 -42.28 -14.31 3.12
CA LEU A 11 -41.45 -14.67 1.98
C LEU A 11 -41.09 -13.45 1.12
N PHE A 12 -42.04 -12.52 0.97
CA PHE A 12 -41.80 -11.28 0.23
C PHE A 12 -40.78 -10.37 0.94
N THR A 13 -40.90 -10.19 2.26
CA THR A 13 -39.95 -9.37 3.03
C THR A 13 -38.54 -9.94 3.03
N ILE A 14 -38.40 -11.26 3.17
CA ILE A 14 -37.10 -11.94 3.05
C ILE A 14 -36.53 -11.77 1.64
N GLY A 15 -37.34 -11.93 0.60
CA GLY A 15 -36.91 -11.75 -0.79
C GLY A 15 -36.35 -10.34 -1.03
N VAL A 16 -37.07 -9.31 -0.58
CA VAL A 16 -36.61 -7.92 -0.67
C VAL A 16 -35.31 -7.71 0.11
N LEU A 17 -35.21 -8.23 1.33
CA LEU A 17 -34.02 -8.08 2.16
C LEU A 17 -32.78 -8.73 1.52
N ILE A 18 -32.94 -9.93 0.93
CA ILE A 18 -31.87 -10.59 0.18
C ILE A 18 -31.44 -9.74 -1.02
N THR A 19 -32.38 -9.18 -1.79
CA THR A 19 -32.02 -8.33 -2.94
C THR A 19 -31.24 -7.08 -2.55
N ILE A 20 -31.58 -6.44 -1.41
CA ILE A 20 -30.86 -5.27 -0.89
C ILE A 20 -29.43 -5.64 -0.48
N ILE A 21 -29.25 -6.76 0.25
CA ILE A 21 -27.92 -7.23 0.65
C ILE A 21 -27.06 -7.54 -0.58
N LEU A 22 -27.63 -8.18 -1.60
CA LEU A 22 -26.94 -8.54 -2.83
C LEU A 22 -26.51 -7.29 -3.62
N ALA A 23 -27.37 -6.27 -3.69
CA ALA A 23 -27.05 -4.99 -4.32
C ALA A 23 -25.86 -4.28 -3.63
N ILE A 24 -25.85 -4.23 -2.30
CA ILE A 24 -24.75 -3.64 -1.52
C ILE A 24 -23.44 -4.41 -1.76
N PHE A 25 -23.50 -5.75 -1.84
CA PHE A 25 -22.33 -6.58 -2.08
C PHE A 25 -21.74 -6.36 -3.48
N VAL A 26 -22.59 -6.27 -4.51
CA VAL A 26 -22.16 -5.97 -5.89
C VAL A 26 -21.54 -4.58 -5.99
N GLN A 27 -22.13 -3.56 -5.35
CA GLN A 27 -21.54 -2.22 -5.30
C GLN A 27 -20.16 -2.22 -4.65
N ARG A 28 -20.00 -2.94 -3.53
CA ARG A 28 -18.69 -3.09 -2.85
C ARG A 28 -17.67 -3.86 -3.69
N GLN A 29 -18.10 -4.89 -4.43
CA GLN A 29 -17.25 -5.66 -5.34
C GLN A 29 -16.75 -4.82 -6.52
N ILE A 30 -17.63 -4.03 -7.14
CA ILE A 30 -17.28 -3.13 -8.25
C ILE A 30 -16.31 -2.04 -7.76
N PHE A 31 -16.53 -1.48 -6.58
CA PHE A 31 -15.62 -0.49 -5.99
C PHE A 31 -14.22 -1.08 -5.75
N ARG A 32 -14.15 -2.30 -5.18
CA ARG A 32 -12.88 -3.02 -4.96
C ARG A 32 -12.12 -3.31 -6.27
N MET A 33 -12.83 -3.67 -7.35
CA MET A 33 -12.23 -3.96 -8.65
C MET A 33 -11.73 -2.69 -9.36
N ARG A 34 -12.47 -1.58 -9.22
CA ARG A 34 -12.08 -0.29 -9.81
C ARG A 34 -10.80 0.24 -9.15
N ASP A 35 -10.71 0.17 -7.83
CA ASP A 35 -9.52 0.61 -7.10
C ASP A 35 -8.30 -0.29 -7.37
N ASN A 36 -8.51 -1.59 -7.61
CA ASN A 36 -7.42 -2.51 -7.96
C ASN A 36 -6.89 -2.29 -9.40
N SER A 37 -7.75 -1.84 -10.33
CA SER A 37 -7.33 -1.50 -11.70
C SER A 37 -6.53 -0.20 -11.78
N VAL A 38 -6.85 0.78 -10.94
CA VAL A 38 -6.13 2.07 -10.83
C VAL A 38 -4.78 1.90 -10.13
N ARG A 39 -4.62 0.87 -9.30
CA ARG A 39 -3.37 0.46 -8.64
C ARG A 39 -2.39 -0.33 -9.52
N ARG A 40 -2.71 -0.59 -10.80
CA ARG A 40 -1.65 -0.94 -11.76
C ARG A 40 -0.83 0.32 -11.96
N GLU A 41 0.15 0.49 -11.09
CA GLU A 41 1.22 1.46 -11.23
C GLU A 41 1.61 1.48 -12.70
N ALA A 42 1.46 2.65 -13.31
CA ALA A 42 2.01 2.87 -14.62
C ALA A 42 3.49 2.54 -14.49
N ASN A 43 3.88 1.38 -15.03
CA ASN A 43 5.27 1.02 -15.22
C ASN A 43 5.78 1.93 -16.35
N ILE A 44 5.89 3.23 -16.04
CA ILE A 44 6.41 4.22 -16.95
C ILE A 44 7.89 3.89 -17.01
N ILE A 45 8.30 3.21 -18.07
CA ILE A 45 9.71 3.00 -18.39
C ILE A 45 10.33 4.40 -18.49
N VAL A 46 10.98 4.83 -17.41
CA VAL A 46 11.61 6.14 -17.33
C VAL A 46 12.72 6.17 -18.39
N GLY A 47 12.58 7.04 -19.39
CA GLY A 47 13.54 7.19 -20.48
C GLY A 47 13.22 6.47 -21.79
N ALA A 48 12.00 5.96 -21.98
CA ALA A 48 11.53 5.54 -23.30
C ALA A 48 11.65 6.69 -24.31
N GLY A 49 12.51 6.53 -25.33
CA GLY A 49 12.74 7.52 -26.39
C GLY A 49 13.93 8.48 -26.20
N LEU A 50 14.74 8.34 -25.14
CA LEU A 50 15.94 9.16 -24.94
C LEU A 50 17.14 8.65 -25.76
N SER A 51 17.97 9.58 -26.24
CA SER A 51 19.25 9.23 -26.88
C SER A 51 20.23 8.64 -25.85
N LYS A 52 21.17 7.79 -26.30
CA LYS A 52 22.10 7.06 -25.42
C LYS A 52 22.78 7.95 -24.37
N ARG A 53 23.22 9.15 -24.79
CA ARG A 53 23.90 10.13 -23.92
C ARG A 53 22.98 10.70 -22.82
N LYS A 54 21.72 10.98 -23.15
CA LYS A 54 20.72 11.47 -22.18
C LYS A 54 20.28 10.37 -21.22
N LYS A 55 20.24 9.12 -21.69
CA LYS A 55 19.97 7.96 -20.84
C LYS A 55 21.10 7.76 -19.82
N GLU A 56 22.35 7.90 -20.24
CA GLU A 56 23.52 7.78 -19.37
C GLU A 56 23.59 8.90 -18.31
N GLU A 57 23.21 10.13 -18.67
CA GLU A 57 23.03 11.24 -17.71
C GLU A 57 21.90 10.98 -16.71
N LEU A 58 20.77 10.43 -17.18
CA LEU A 58 19.64 10.04 -16.33
C LEU A 58 20.05 8.93 -15.35
N ASP A 59 20.69 7.87 -15.84
CA ASP A 59 21.15 6.76 -15.00
C ASP A 59 22.17 7.24 -13.97
N ARG A 60 23.07 8.17 -14.35
CA ARG A 60 24.01 8.80 -13.40
C ARG A 60 23.30 9.66 -12.36
N GLY A 61 22.24 10.38 -12.74
CA GLY A 61 21.40 11.14 -11.81
C GLY A 61 20.66 10.24 -10.82
N ILE A 62 20.07 9.15 -11.30
CA ILE A 62 19.42 8.13 -10.47
C ILE A 62 20.42 7.52 -9.49
N GLU A 63 21.64 7.21 -9.95
CA GLU A 63 22.68 6.66 -9.09
C GLU A 63 23.13 7.67 -8.03
N ILE A 64 23.29 8.95 -8.35
CA ILE A 64 23.61 9.99 -7.34
C ILE A 64 22.50 10.10 -6.29
N VAL A 65 21.23 10.08 -6.71
CA VAL A 65 20.09 10.11 -5.78
C VAL A 65 20.07 8.86 -4.91
N ARG A 66 20.36 7.69 -5.48
CA ARG A 66 20.49 6.43 -4.73
C ARG A 66 21.61 6.51 -3.70
N GLN A 67 22.78 7.00 -4.07
CA GLN A 67 23.91 7.20 -3.14
C GLN A 67 23.56 8.19 -2.03
N PHE A 68 22.86 9.28 -2.35
CA PHE A 68 22.39 10.24 -1.36
C PHE A 68 21.36 9.63 -0.40
N GLN A 69 20.44 8.80 -0.90
CA GLN A 69 19.48 8.08 -0.08
C GLN A 69 20.17 7.07 0.85
N LEU A 70 21.17 6.35 0.37
CA LEU A 70 21.97 5.42 1.18
C LEU A 70 22.75 6.13 2.28
N LEU A 71 23.33 7.30 1.98
CA LEU A 71 24.16 8.06 2.91
C LEU A 71 23.35 8.85 3.94
N ARG A 72 22.18 9.39 3.55
CA ARG A 72 21.44 10.33 4.39
C ARG A 72 20.13 9.78 4.93
N ALA A 73 19.50 8.82 4.24
CA ALA A 73 18.20 8.21 4.56
C ALA A 73 17.27 9.17 5.35
N PRO A 74 16.88 10.31 4.75
CA PRO A 74 16.18 11.37 5.47
C PRO A 74 14.88 10.81 6.04
N LYS A 75 14.75 10.90 7.35
CA LYS A 75 13.56 10.45 8.08
C LYS A 75 12.42 11.44 7.80
N PHE A 76 11.20 10.93 7.67
CA PHE A 76 10.00 11.76 7.67
C PHE A 76 9.92 12.63 8.92
N THR A 77 10.51 12.16 10.02
CA THR A 77 10.51 12.82 11.33
C THR A 77 11.83 13.54 11.63
N GLU A 78 12.46 14.23 10.67
CA GLU A 78 13.60 15.09 11.01
C GLU A 78 13.18 16.20 11.98
N ILE A 79 14.03 16.50 12.98
CA ILE A 79 13.72 17.24 14.23
C ILE A 79 13.00 18.58 14.00
N GLY A 80 13.25 19.27 12.88
CA GLY A 80 12.56 20.52 12.53
C GLY A 80 11.08 20.33 12.19
N THR A 81 10.71 19.22 11.54
CA THR A 81 9.33 18.96 11.09
C THR A 81 8.42 18.39 12.18
N ILE A 82 8.97 17.64 13.14
CA ILE A 82 8.17 17.10 14.27
C ILE A 82 7.78 18.22 15.24
N ALA A 83 8.70 19.14 15.55
CA ALA A 83 8.49 20.15 16.58
C ALA A 83 7.30 21.07 16.25
N GLU A 84 7.11 21.42 14.98
CA GLU A 84 6.02 22.29 14.51
C GLU A 84 4.65 21.57 14.47
N HIS A 85 4.66 20.24 14.44
CA HIS A 85 3.45 19.43 14.24
C HIS A 85 3.19 18.43 15.36
N ALA A 86 3.89 18.51 16.50
CA ALA A 86 3.95 17.48 17.55
C ALA A 86 2.59 16.90 17.97
N ASN A 87 1.51 17.68 17.90
CA ASN A 87 0.15 17.27 18.27
C ASN A 87 -0.70 16.73 17.11
N ALA A 88 -0.17 16.65 15.90
CA ALA A 88 -0.90 16.29 14.71
C ALA A 88 -1.06 14.76 14.57
N PRO A 89 -2.24 14.27 14.19
CA PRO A 89 -2.55 12.83 14.16
C PRO A 89 -1.74 12.03 13.12
N TYR A 90 -1.12 12.71 12.15
CA TYR A 90 -0.30 12.07 11.11
C TYR A 90 1.15 11.81 11.53
N ILE A 91 1.63 12.42 12.63
CA ILE A 91 3.01 12.23 13.10
C ILE A 91 3.30 10.78 13.50
N ASN A 92 2.39 10.16 14.26
CA ASN A 92 2.56 8.76 14.66
C ASN A 92 2.69 7.83 13.45
N ARG A 93 2.04 8.18 12.33
CA ARG A 93 2.14 7.44 11.07
C ARG A 93 3.49 7.67 10.39
N MET A 94 4.01 8.90 10.43
CA MET A 94 5.34 9.23 9.92
C MET A 94 6.44 8.50 10.70
N ILE A 95 6.35 8.48 12.04
CA ILE A 95 7.25 7.72 12.91
C ILE A 95 7.22 6.23 12.54
N ALA A 96 6.01 5.65 12.46
CA ALA A 96 5.87 4.23 12.11
C ALA A 96 6.45 3.89 10.73
N MET A 97 6.38 4.80 9.76
CA MET A 97 6.97 4.62 8.44
C MET A 97 8.50 4.71 8.45
N ASP A 98 9.09 5.59 9.27
CA ASP A 98 10.53 5.68 9.43
C ASP A 98 11.10 4.42 10.09
N GLU A 99 10.43 3.92 11.13
CA GLU A 99 10.81 2.65 11.78
C GLU A 99 10.70 1.47 10.81
N LEU A 100 9.64 1.43 10.01
CA LEU A 100 9.45 0.37 9.01
C LEU A 100 10.54 0.39 7.93
N ARG A 101 10.93 1.57 7.45
CA ARG A 101 12.06 1.74 6.52
C ARG A 101 13.39 1.27 7.10
N GLU A 102 13.62 1.51 8.39
CA GLU A 102 14.84 1.02 9.03
C GLU A 102 14.83 -0.50 9.10
N ILE A 103 13.69 -1.13 9.40
CA ILE A 103 13.54 -2.58 9.39
C ILE A 103 13.77 -3.15 7.99
N GLU A 104 13.21 -2.53 6.94
CA GLU A 104 13.47 -2.92 5.54
C GLU A 104 14.98 -2.90 5.24
N ARG A 105 15.68 -1.82 5.63
CA ARG A 105 17.12 -1.69 5.43
C ARG A 105 17.91 -2.75 6.19
N GLN A 106 17.51 -3.06 7.41
CA GLN A 106 18.16 -4.10 8.21
C GLN A 106 17.94 -5.50 7.62
N LEU A 107 16.74 -5.79 7.10
CA LEU A 107 16.44 -7.03 6.39
C LEU A 107 17.29 -7.17 5.12
N GLU A 108 17.39 -6.11 4.32
CA GLU A 108 18.25 -6.06 3.12
C GLU A 108 19.74 -6.24 3.48
N PHE A 109 20.19 -5.68 4.60
CA PHE A 109 21.56 -5.85 5.08
C PHE A 109 21.84 -7.31 5.52
N ILE A 110 20.89 -7.96 6.17
CA ILE A 110 21.02 -9.38 6.57
C ILE A 110 21.01 -10.29 5.34
N ASN A 111 20.12 -10.02 4.39
CA ASN A 111 20.04 -10.74 3.13
C ASN A 111 19.52 -9.81 2.02
N GLY A 112 20.37 -9.54 1.03
CA GLY A 112 20.05 -8.64 -0.09
C GLY A 112 18.83 -9.09 -0.91
N ASP A 113 18.50 -10.37 -0.91
CA ASP A 113 17.33 -10.90 -1.63
C ASP A 113 16.00 -10.59 -0.91
N LEU A 114 16.06 -10.12 0.34
CA LEU A 114 14.92 -9.67 1.14
C LEU A 114 14.62 -8.18 0.95
N GLY A 115 15.35 -7.49 0.07
CA GLY A 115 15.03 -6.11 -0.32
C GLY A 115 13.67 -6.00 -1.02
N ARG A 116 13.05 -4.83 -0.91
CA ARG A 116 11.78 -4.54 -1.58
C ARG A 116 12.01 -4.31 -3.07
N ILE A 117 11.21 -4.95 -3.91
CA ILE A 117 11.34 -4.84 -5.36
C ILE A 117 10.79 -3.47 -5.81
N ALA A 118 11.38 -2.87 -6.84
CA ALA A 118 10.90 -1.61 -7.40
C ALA A 118 9.43 -1.74 -7.88
N GLY A 119 8.56 -0.85 -7.41
CA GLY A 119 7.11 -0.88 -7.70
C GLY A 119 6.32 -1.95 -6.92
N GLU A 120 6.97 -2.71 -6.02
CA GLU A 120 6.26 -3.63 -5.12
C GLU A 120 5.54 -2.82 -4.04
N SER A 121 4.28 -3.11 -3.76
CA SER A 121 3.57 -2.48 -2.63
C SER A 121 4.10 -3.01 -1.29
N MET A 122 3.96 -2.23 -0.22
CA MET A 122 4.39 -2.64 1.13
C MET A 122 3.69 -3.95 1.57
N TYR A 123 2.41 -4.11 1.22
CA TYR A 123 1.68 -5.32 1.51
C TYR A 123 2.24 -6.56 0.77
N ALA A 124 2.55 -6.41 -0.53
CA ALA A 124 3.12 -7.49 -1.33
C ALA A 124 4.51 -7.89 -0.80
N TYR A 125 5.31 -6.89 -0.44
CA TYR A 125 6.63 -7.08 0.18
C TYR A 125 6.56 -7.89 1.48
N LEU A 126 5.72 -7.46 2.44
CA LEU A 126 5.57 -8.16 3.72
C LEU A 126 4.99 -9.57 3.55
N SER A 127 4.05 -9.75 2.62
CA SER A 127 3.47 -11.07 2.30
C SER A 127 4.52 -12.03 1.74
N ARG A 128 5.41 -11.54 0.87
CA ARG A 128 6.55 -12.30 0.34
C ARG A 128 7.54 -12.65 1.44
N ILE A 129 7.93 -11.69 2.28
CA ILE A 129 8.84 -11.92 3.40
C ILE A 129 8.29 -12.92 4.40
N ARG A 130 6.99 -12.88 4.68
CA ARG A 130 6.33 -13.87 5.53
C ARG A 130 6.53 -15.30 5.00
N GLN A 131 6.45 -15.51 3.69
CA GLN A 131 6.64 -16.83 3.09
C GLN A 131 8.10 -17.29 3.11
N ILE A 132 9.05 -16.36 2.96
CA ILE A 132 10.46 -16.68 2.74
C ILE A 132 11.27 -16.71 4.05
N ALA A 133 11.06 -15.73 4.94
CA ALA A 133 11.95 -15.47 6.07
C ALA A 133 11.23 -15.41 7.42
N LEU A 134 9.96 -14.97 7.47
CA LEU A 134 9.23 -14.71 8.72
C LEU A 134 7.84 -15.37 8.74
N PRO A 135 7.75 -16.72 8.73
CA PRO A 135 6.45 -17.43 8.67
C PRO A 135 5.57 -17.20 9.91
N SER A 136 6.16 -16.82 11.04
CA SER A 136 5.46 -16.45 12.27
C SER A 136 4.80 -15.07 12.23
N LEU A 137 5.06 -14.28 11.19
CA LEU A 137 4.45 -12.97 11.01
C LEU A 137 2.96 -13.10 10.76
N SER A 138 2.14 -12.38 11.54
CA SER A 138 0.69 -12.40 11.40
C SER A 138 0.24 -11.75 10.09
N GLU A 139 -0.69 -12.39 9.40
CA GLU A 139 -1.32 -11.88 8.17
C GLU A 139 -2.03 -10.54 8.41
N GLN A 140 -2.76 -10.45 9.51
CA GLN A 140 -3.49 -9.24 9.89
C GLN A 140 -2.54 -8.07 10.14
N LEU A 141 -1.33 -8.35 10.63
CA LEU A 141 -0.32 -7.33 10.85
C LEU A 141 0.27 -6.85 9.51
N CYS A 142 0.50 -7.76 8.56
CA CYS A 142 0.93 -7.41 7.20
C CYS A 142 -0.11 -6.51 6.49
N GLU A 143 -1.39 -6.85 6.60
CA GLU A 143 -2.49 -6.06 6.04
C GLU A 143 -2.54 -4.64 6.64
N ARG A 144 -2.50 -4.53 7.97
CA ARG A 144 -2.58 -3.24 8.66
C ARG A 144 -1.40 -2.33 8.33
N ILE A 145 -0.19 -2.88 8.28
CA ILE A 145 1.01 -2.13 7.91
C ILE A 145 0.97 -1.74 6.43
N GLY A 146 0.53 -2.64 5.54
CA GLY A 146 0.34 -2.35 4.12
C GLY A 146 -0.61 -1.17 3.90
N LEU A 147 -1.78 -1.18 4.56
CA LEU A 147 -2.75 -0.09 4.48
C LEU A 147 -2.19 1.23 5.03
N LEU A 148 -1.44 1.17 6.14
CA LEU A 148 -0.79 2.35 6.72
C LEU A 148 0.20 2.98 5.73
N ALA A 149 1.06 2.17 5.11
CA ALA A 149 2.07 2.63 4.17
C ALA A 149 1.47 3.25 2.89
N GLU A 150 0.37 2.67 2.40
CA GLU A 150 -0.37 3.24 1.26
C GLU A 150 -1.00 4.59 1.61
N HIS A 151 -1.52 4.77 2.82
CA HIS A 151 -2.10 6.05 3.28
C HIS A 151 -1.04 7.13 3.54
N CYS A 152 0.20 6.75 3.82
CA CYS A 152 1.32 7.66 4.07
C CYS A 152 2.10 8.02 2.80
N SER A 153 1.91 7.29 1.69
CA SER A 153 2.63 7.56 0.44
C SER A 153 2.10 8.87 -0.18
N PRO A 154 2.94 9.91 -0.33
CA PRO A 154 2.51 11.22 -0.83
C PRO A 154 2.00 11.21 -2.28
N LEU A 155 2.23 10.12 -3.02
CA LEU A 155 1.78 9.95 -4.40
C LEU A 155 0.25 9.79 -4.55
N VAL A 156 -0.50 9.55 -3.46
CA VAL A 156 -1.96 9.34 -3.53
C VAL A 156 -2.77 10.63 -3.27
N LYS A 157 -2.12 11.75 -2.95
CA LYS A 157 -2.80 13.03 -2.65
C LYS A 157 -2.88 14.02 -3.82
N GLN A 158 -2.46 13.66 -5.02
CA GLN A 158 -2.67 14.48 -6.22
C GLN A 158 -3.43 13.70 -7.29
N SER A 159 -4.73 13.52 -7.07
CA SER A 159 -5.74 13.33 -8.13
C SER A 159 -7.13 13.48 -7.53
#